data_AF-A0A085FWW4-F1
#
_entry.id   AF-A0A085FWW4-F1
#
_cell.length_a   1.000
_cell.length_b   1.000
_cell.length_c   1.000
_cell.angle_alpha   90.00
_cell.angle_beta   90.00
_cell.angle_gamma   90.00
#
_symmetry.space_group_name_H-M   'P 1'
#
loop_
_entity.id
_entity.type
_entity.pdbx_description
1 polymer ?
#
loop_
_entity_poly.entity_id
_entity_poly.type
_entity_poly.pdbx_seq_one_letter_code
_entity_poly.pdbx_strand_id
1 'polypeptide(L)'
;MEWIEVLSRWPGAVALQRSGTAYLLVNAAHILGVGLLVGAIIPLDLRLVGVLRASPLYILGPFLSRAAAFGLILALATGAWLFTVKPAEYVANPAFIWKMGLIVLALANVGLQHRGKAFDQALASNQPPTRVRLIAFSSLALWISALVAGRWIGFV
;
A
#
# COMPACT_ATOMS: atom_id res chain seq x y z
N MET A 1 27.83 0.25 -3.13
CA MET A 1 27.17 -0.50 -2.04
C MET A 1 27.29 0.20 -0.69
N GLU A 2 28.43 0.84 -0.38
CA GLU A 2 28.63 1.59 0.90
C GLU A 2 27.54 2.62 1.25
N TRP A 3 26.99 3.35 0.28
CA TRP A 3 25.97 4.39 0.55
C TRP A 3 24.67 3.85 1.18
N ILE A 4 24.31 2.60 0.87
CA ILE A 4 23.09 1.97 1.40
C ILE A 4 23.32 1.46 2.84
N GLU A 5 24.55 1.07 3.18
CA GLU A 5 24.92 0.67 4.54
C GLU A 5 24.92 1.84 5.53
N VAL A 6 25.02 3.08 5.06
CA VAL A 6 24.85 4.26 5.92
C VAL A 6 23.46 4.26 6.57
N LEU A 7 22.44 3.75 5.88
CA LEU A 7 21.08 3.64 6.41
C LEU A 7 20.99 2.70 7.61
N SER A 8 21.78 1.62 7.63
CA SER A 8 21.79 0.68 8.76
C SER A 8 22.53 1.18 9.98
N ARG A 9 23.21 2.33 9.88
CA ARG A 9 23.93 2.98 10.98
C ARG A 9 23.15 4.13 11.63
N TRP A 10 22.03 4.56 11.05
CA TRP A 10 21.20 5.61 11.66
C TRP A 10 20.61 5.13 13.00
N PRO A 11 20.54 5.96 14.05
CA PRO A 11 19.94 5.65 15.35
C PRO A 11 18.63 4.84 15.32
N GLY A 12 17.72 5.14 14.38
CA GLY A 12 16.49 4.38 14.21
C GLY A 12 16.73 2.93 13.82
N ALA A 13 17.65 2.65 12.90
CA ALA A 13 18.01 1.28 12.49
C ALA A 13 18.68 0.52 13.64
N VAL A 14 19.61 1.17 14.34
CA VAL A 14 20.35 0.59 15.47
C VAL A 14 19.42 0.22 16.63
N ALA A 15 18.40 1.05 16.90
CA ALA A 15 17.39 0.76 17.91
C ALA A 15 16.61 -0.53 17.60
N LEU A 16 16.23 -0.75 16.34
CA LEU A 16 15.54 -1.97 15.90
C LEU A 16 16.46 -3.19 15.91
N GLN A 17 17.73 -3.04 15.50
CA GLN A 17 18.71 -4.12 15.52
C GLN A 17 19.00 -4.60 16.95
N ARG A 18 18.99 -3.70 17.93
CA ARG A 18 19.31 -4.00 19.34
C ARG A 18 18.10 -4.42 20.18
N SER A 19 16.87 -4.13 19.72
CA SER A 19 15.64 -4.41 20.48
C SER A 19 14.63 -5.20 19.66
N GLY A 20 14.50 -6.48 19.99
CA GLY A 20 13.48 -7.35 19.40
C GLY A 20 12.06 -6.83 19.62
N THR A 21 11.79 -6.19 20.77
CA THR A 21 10.47 -5.58 21.06
C THR A 21 10.21 -4.38 20.16
N ALA A 22 11.20 -3.52 19.92
CA ALA A 22 11.03 -2.39 19.00
C ALA A 22 10.79 -2.88 17.56
N TYR A 23 11.56 -3.87 17.12
CA TYR A 23 11.36 -4.50 15.82
C TYR A 23 9.96 -5.12 15.70
N LEU A 24 9.50 -5.84 16.73
CA LEU A 24 8.16 -6.42 16.80
C LEU A 24 7.07 -5.35 16.65
N LEU A 25 7.16 -4.25 17.41
CA LEU A 25 6.16 -3.18 17.39
C LEU A 25 6.12 -2.46 16.05
N VAL A 26 7.28 -2.16 15.45
CA VAL A 26 7.34 -1.53 14.12
C VAL A 26 6.80 -2.47 13.04
N ASN A 27 7.09 -3.77 13.13
CA ASN A 27 6.54 -4.76 12.21
C ASN A 27 5.01 -4.91 12.38
N ALA A 28 4.51 -4.93 13.63
CA ALA A 28 3.08 -4.94 13.90
C ALA A 28 2.38 -3.70 13.33
N ALA A 29 2.98 -2.51 13.51
CA ALA A 29 2.48 -1.27 12.91
C ALA A 29 2.50 -1.30 11.37
N HIS A 30 3.51 -1.92 10.76
CA HIS A 30 3.56 -2.13 9.32
C HIS A 30 2.41 -3.01 8.83
N ILE A 31 2.18 -4.15 9.49
CA ILE A 31 1.08 -5.07 9.16
C ILE A 31 -0.27 -4.38 9.35
N LEU A 32 -0.44 -3.58 10.41
CA LEU A 32 -1.64 -2.79 10.63
C LEU A 32 -1.88 -1.79 9.48
N GLY A 33 -0.84 -1.08 9.04
CA GLY A 33 -0.92 -0.16 7.91
C GLY A 33 -1.34 -0.86 6.61
N VAL A 34 -0.73 -2.01 6.33
CA VAL A 34 -1.11 -2.86 5.19
C VAL A 34 -2.55 -3.36 5.31
N GLY A 35 -2.97 -3.78 6.49
CA GLY A 35 -4.33 -4.23 6.77
C GLY A 35 -5.38 -3.13 6.55
N LEU A 36 -5.10 -1.91 7.02
CA LEU A 36 -5.95 -0.75 6.78
C LEU A 36 -6.02 -0.38 5.29
N LEU A 37 -4.87 -0.42 4.61
CA LEU A 37 -4.77 -0.13 3.19
C LEU A 37 -5.58 -1.11 2.35
N VAL A 38 -5.26 -2.40 2.44
CA VAL A 38 -5.90 -3.46 1.66
C VAL A 38 -7.36 -3.62 2.07
N GLY A 39 -7.64 -3.56 3.37
CA GLY A 39 -9.00 -3.64 3.93
C GLY A 39 -9.91 -2.49 3.49
N ALA A 40 -9.36 -1.33 3.14
CA ALA A 40 -10.13 -0.23 2.59
C ALA A 40 -10.25 -0.27 1.05
N ILE A 41 -9.17 -0.66 0.36
CA ILE A 41 -9.11 -0.70 -1.11
C ILE A 41 -10.00 -1.80 -1.68
N ILE A 42 -9.94 -3.02 -1.14
CA ILE A 42 -10.74 -4.15 -1.63
C ILE A 42 -12.25 -3.81 -1.70
N PRO A 43 -12.91 -3.38 -0.60
CA PRO A 43 -14.34 -3.09 -0.66
C PRO A 43 -14.67 -1.89 -1.56
N LEU A 44 -13.81 -0.85 -1.58
CA LEU A 44 -14.03 0.31 -2.44
C LEU A 44 -13.94 -0.07 -3.92
N ASP A 45 -12.89 -0.77 -4.32
CA ASP A 45 -12.66 -1.13 -5.72
C ASP A 45 -13.69 -2.15 -6.22
N LEU A 46 -14.06 -3.15 -5.41
CA LEU A 46 -15.14 -4.08 -5.74
C LEU A 46 -16.49 -3.35 -5.89
N ARG A 47 -16.71 -2.30 -5.10
CA ARG A 47 -17.91 -1.47 -5.20
C ARG A 47 -17.90 -0.59 -6.45
N LEU A 48 -16.75 -0.07 -6.86
CA LEU A 48 -16.58 0.71 -8.08
C LEU A 48 -16.72 -0.16 -9.33
N VAL A 49 -16.15 -1.36 -9.34
CA VAL A 49 -16.25 -2.34 -10.44
C VAL A 49 -17.69 -2.85 -10.59
N GLY A 50 -18.49 -2.82 -9.52
CA GLY A 50 -19.92 -3.18 -9.54
C GLY A 50 -20.21 -4.61 -9.08
N VAL A 51 -19.25 -5.25 -8.40
CA VAL A 51 -19.41 -6.55 -7.73
C VAL A 51 -20.23 -6.38 -6.46
N LEU A 52 -19.83 -5.42 -5.60
CA LEU A 52 -20.64 -5.00 -4.46
C LEU A 52 -21.64 -3.94 -4.94
N ARG A 53 -22.91 -4.04 -4.54
CA ARG A 53 -23.96 -3.10 -5.00
C ARG A 53 -24.80 -2.46 -3.89
N ALA A 54 -24.71 -2.96 -2.66
CA ALA A 54 -25.63 -2.59 -1.58
C ALA A 54 -25.36 -1.22 -0.93
N SER A 55 -24.15 -0.65 -1.11
CA SER A 55 -23.71 0.49 -0.30
C SER A 55 -23.59 1.80 -1.12
N PRO A 56 -23.96 2.96 -0.56
CA PRO A 56 -23.82 4.24 -1.26
C PRO A 56 -22.35 4.67 -1.39
N LEU A 57 -21.91 4.95 -2.63
CA LEU A 57 -20.53 5.36 -2.92
C LEU A 57 -20.15 6.70 -2.29
N TYR A 58 -21.09 7.64 -2.16
CA TYR A 58 -20.83 8.95 -1.55
C TYR A 58 -20.45 8.85 -0.05
N ILE A 59 -20.88 7.79 0.64
CA ILE A 59 -20.52 7.52 2.04
C ILE A 59 -19.22 6.72 2.09
N LEU A 60 -19.16 5.61 1.35
CA LEU A 60 -18.03 4.69 1.41
C LEU A 60 -16.74 5.29 0.82
N GLY A 61 -16.84 6.00 -0.31
CA GLY A 61 -15.69 6.52 -1.04
C GLY A 61 -14.77 7.38 -0.16
N PRO A 62 -15.25 8.49 0.42
CA PRO A 62 -14.42 9.35 1.24
C PRO A 62 -13.87 8.67 2.49
N PHE A 63 -14.65 7.78 3.11
CA PHE A 63 -14.24 7.04 4.31
C PHE A 63 -13.12 6.03 3.99
N LEU A 64 -13.35 5.16 3.01
CA LEU A 64 -12.40 4.12 2.61
C LEU A 64 -11.14 4.74 1.98
N SER A 65 -11.26 5.78 1.14
CA SER A 65 -10.08 6.46 0.60
C SER A 65 -9.21 7.08 1.69
N ARG A 66 -9.81 7.65 2.75
CA ARG A 66 -9.06 8.19 3.90
C ARG A 66 -8.39 7.09 4.73
N ALA A 67 -9.11 6.00 4.99
CA ALA A 67 -8.54 4.83 5.68
C ALA A 67 -7.37 4.22 4.90
N ALA A 68 -7.52 4.11 3.57
CA ALA A 68 -6.47 3.65 2.67
C ALA A 68 -5.25 4.59 2.71
N ALA A 69 -5.46 5.90 2.63
CA ALA A 69 -4.37 6.88 2.70
C ALA A 69 -3.60 6.80 4.03
N PHE A 70 -4.30 6.69 5.16
CA PHE A 70 -3.66 6.53 6.47
C PHE A 70 -2.88 5.22 6.56
N GLY A 71 -3.48 4.10 6.11
CA GLY A 71 -2.83 2.80 6.06
C GLY A 71 -1.57 2.80 5.19
N LEU A 72 -1.62 3.46 4.04
CA LEU A 72 -0.48 3.64 3.13
C LEU A 72 0.65 4.42 3.80
N ILE A 73 0.36 5.57 4.41
CA ILE A 73 1.38 6.40 5.08
C ILE A 73 2.04 5.60 6.20
N LEU A 74 1.24 4.91 7.02
CA LEU A 74 1.75 4.08 8.10
C LEU A 74 2.64 2.94 7.58
N ALA A 75 2.18 2.23 6.53
CA ALA A 75 2.92 1.12 5.93
C ALA A 75 4.23 1.59 5.27
N LEU A 76 4.23 2.73 4.58
CA LEU A 76 5.44 3.29 3.96
C LEU A 76 6.44 3.76 5.02
N ALA A 77 5.99 4.47 6.05
CA ALA A 77 6.87 4.97 7.11
C ALA A 77 7.53 3.82 7.88
N THR A 78 6.74 2.85 8.32
CA THR A 78 7.24 1.66 9.04
C THR A 78 8.04 0.73 8.13
N GLY A 79 7.65 0.56 6.87
CA GLY A 79 8.36 -0.26 5.89
C GLY A 79 9.73 0.32 5.54
N ALA A 80 9.83 1.64 5.39
CA ALA A 80 11.10 2.33 5.21
C ALA A 80 12.01 2.14 6.44
N TRP A 81 11.43 2.17 7.65
CA TRP A 81 12.18 1.90 8.87
C TRP A 81 12.64 0.44 8.98
N LEU A 82 11.81 -0.54 8.62
CA LEU A 82 12.22 -1.95 8.59
C LEU A 82 13.32 -2.20 7.55
N PHE A 83 13.25 -1.53 6.39
CA PHE A 83 14.26 -1.61 5.35
C PHE A 83 15.65 -1.18 5.84
N THR A 84 15.75 -0.17 6.71
CA THR A 84 17.04 0.30 7.22
C THR A 84 17.76 -0.73 8.10
N VAL A 85 17.07 -1.75 8.61
CA VAL A 85 17.69 -2.79 9.45
C VAL A 85 18.74 -3.59 8.66
N LYS A 86 18.39 -3.99 7.43
CA LYS A 86 19.22 -4.84 6.53
C LYS A 86 19.06 -4.42 5.06
N PRO A 87 19.45 -3.18 4.70
CA PRO A 87 19.05 -2.58 3.43
C PRO A 87 19.73 -3.25 2.22
N ALA A 88 20.97 -3.74 2.37
CA ALA A 88 21.66 -4.49 1.32
C ALA A 88 20.96 -5.82 1.00
N GLU A 89 20.51 -6.56 2.01
CA GLU A 89 19.79 -7.83 1.83
C GLU A 89 18.45 -7.59 1.11
N TYR A 90 17.72 -6.53 1.47
CA TYR A 90 16.47 -6.19 0.79
C TYR A 90 16.67 -5.78 -0.67
N VAL A 91 17.68 -4.98 -0.99
CA VAL A 91 17.93 -4.56 -2.39
C VAL A 91 18.40 -5.73 -3.25
N ALA A 92 19.12 -6.69 -2.67
CA ALA A 92 19.52 -7.92 -3.37
C ALA A 92 18.34 -8.89 -3.60
N ASN A 93 17.22 -8.72 -2.89
CA ASN A 93 16.08 -9.61 -2.98
C ASN A 93 15.17 -9.26 -4.18
N PRO A 94 15.01 -10.15 -5.18
CA PRO A 94 14.15 -9.88 -6.34
C PRO A 94 12.69 -9.59 -5.98
N ALA A 95 12.15 -10.25 -4.95
CA ALA A 95 10.77 -10.03 -4.53
C ALA A 95 10.56 -8.63 -3.95
N PHE A 96 11.58 -8.07 -3.29
CA PHE A 96 11.55 -6.68 -2.82
C PHE A 96 11.53 -5.69 -3.99
N ILE A 97 12.37 -5.91 -5.02
CA ILE A 97 12.39 -5.07 -6.22
C ILE A 97 11.03 -5.07 -6.92
N TRP A 98 10.44 -6.26 -7.12
CA TRP A 98 9.08 -6.38 -7.69
C TRP A 98 8.04 -5.68 -6.84
N LYS A 99 8.08 -5.85 -5.52
CA LYS A 99 7.17 -5.15 -4.59
C LYS A 99 7.26 -3.64 -4.75
N MET A 100 8.48 -3.08 -4.83
CA MET A 100 8.68 -1.65 -5.00
C MET A 100 8.15 -1.15 -6.36
N GLY A 101 8.36 -1.90 -7.44
CA GLY A 101 7.78 -1.59 -8.75
C GLY A 101 6.25 -1.60 -8.73
N LEU A 102 5.65 -2.61 -8.10
CA LEU A 102 4.20 -2.70 -7.94
C LEU A 102 3.62 -1.55 -7.12
N ILE A 103 4.30 -1.14 -6.04
CA ILE A 103 3.90 0.02 -5.24
C ILE A 103 3.92 1.30 -6.09
N VAL A 104 4.98 1.53 -6.87
CA VAL A 104 5.05 2.71 -7.75
C VAL A 104 3.91 2.72 -8.76
N LEU A 105 3.62 1.58 -9.39
CA LEU A 105 2.49 1.44 -10.32
C LEU A 105 1.14 1.66 -9.61
N ALA A 106 0.97 1.15 -8.41
CA ALA A 106 -0.24 1.33 -7.61
C ALA A 106 -0.47 2.81 -7.25
N LEU A 107 0.58 3.52 -6.84
CA LEU A 107 0.52 4.96 -6.56
C LEU A 107 0.21 5.77 -7.82
N ALA A 108 0.81 5.43 -8.96
CA ALA A 108 0.48 6.05 -10.24
C ALA A 108 -1.00 5.81 -10.62
N ASN A 109 -1.51 4.61 -10.37
CA ASN A 109 -2.91 4.25 -10.60
C ASN A 109 -3.87 5.03 -9.69
N VAL A 110 -3.52 5.22 -8.41
CA VAL A 110 -4.26 6.08 -7.48
C VAL A 110 -4.29 7.52 -7.98
N GLY A 111 -3.15 8.04 -8.45
CA GLY A 111 -3.06 9.37 -9.06
C GLY A 111 -3.95 9.50 -10.30
N LEU A 112 -3.98 8.48 -11.18
CA LEU A 112 -4.84 8.41 -12.36
C LEU A 112 -6.33 8.37 -12.02
N GLN A 113 -6.72 7.72 -10.92
CA GLN A 113 -8.10 7.64 -10.44
C GLN A 113 -8.59 9.00 -9.94
N HIS A 114 -7.78 9.67 -9.12
CA HIS A 114 -8.09 10.98 -8.53
C HIS A 114 -7.78 12.15 -9.48
N ARG A 115 -7.28 11.87 -10.68
CA ARG A 115 -7.04 12.90 -11.70
C ARG A 115 -8.36 13.33 -12.33
N GLY A 116 -8.73 14.58 -12.10
CA GLY A 116 -9.95 15.19 -12.64
C GLY A 116 -11.20 14.81 -11.84
N LYS A 117 -12.39 15.02 -12.42
CA LYS A 117 -13.68 14.92 -11.70
C LYS A 117 -14.38 13.57 -11.83
N ALA A 118 -13.85 12.64 -12.62
CA ALA A 118 -14.56 11.39 -12.95
C ALA A 118 -14.81 10.51 -11.72
N PHE A 119 -13.86 10.46 -10.78
CA PHE A 119 -14.02 9.73 -9.53
C PHE A 119 -15.04 10.41 -8.61
N ASP A 120 -14.93 11.71 -8.39
CA ASP A 120 -15.90 12.46 -7.57
C ASP A 120 -17.32 12.37 -8.12
N GLN A 121 -17.47 12.47 -9.45
CA GLN A 121 -18.75 12.28 -10.13
C GLN A 121 -19.28 10.86 -9.93
N ALA A 122 -18.43 9.83 -10.01
CA ALA A 122 -18.82 8.45 -9.73
C ALA A 122 -19.31 8.25 -8.29
N LEU A 123 -18.67 8.92 -7.32
CA LEU A 123 -19.08 8.88 -5.93
C LEU A 123 -20.43 9.56 -5.72
N ALA A 124 -20.64 10.73 -6.32
CA ALA A 124 -21.86 11.52 -6.20
C ALA A 124 -23.06 10.88 -6.94
N SER A 125 -22.87 10.41 -8.17
CA SER A 125 -23.93 9.81 -8.98
C SER A 125 -24.22 8.35 -8.60
N ASN A 126 -23.35 7.72 -7.81
CA ASN A 126 -23.35 6.30 -7.52
C ASN A 126 -23.21 5.41 -8.77
N GLN A 127 -22.82 6.00 -9.92
CA GLN A 127 -22.71 5.36 -11.23
C GLN A 127 -21.29 5.54 -11.78
N PRO A 128 -20.36 4.63 -11.44
CA PRO A 128 -18.99 4.73 -11.92
C PRO A 128 -18.91 4.46 -13.43
N PRO A 129 -18.33 5.40 -14.22
CA PRO A 129 -18.11 5.19 -15.66
C PRO A 129 -17.04 4.12 -15.90
N THR A 130 -17.02 3.51 -17.08
CA THR A 130 -16.11 2.41 -17.44
C THR A 130 -14.64 2.70 -17.11
N ARG A 131 -14.17 3.93 -17.35
CA ARG A 131 -12.80 4.35 -16.99
C ARG A 131 -12.50 4.16 -15.50
N VAL A 132 -13.40 4.59 -14.62
CA VAL A 132 -13.23 4.48 -13.15
C VAL A 132 -13.23 3.01 -12.73
N ARG A 133 -14.05 2.17 -13.37
CA ARG A 133 -14.09 0.73 -13.11
C ARG A 133 -12.80 0.02 -13.50
N LEU A 134 -12.24 0.34 -14.66
CA LEU A 134 -10.98 -0.24 -15.13
C LEU A 134 -9.82 0.14 -14.21
N ILE A 135 -9.73 1.41 -13.81
CA ILE A 135 -8.69 1.88 -12.88
C ILE A 135 -8.85 1.22 -11.49
N ALA A 136 -10.09 1.04 -11.01
CA ALA A 136 -10.35 0.32 -9.76
C ALA A 136 -9.98 -1.17 -9.85
N PHE A 137 -10.25 -1.83 -10.98
CA PHE A 137 -9.81 -3.21 -11.20
C PHE A 137 -8.28 -3.34 -11.20
N SER A 138 -7.59 -2.43 -11.90
CA SER A 138 -6.12 -2.38 -11.90
C SER A 138 -5.56 -2.10 -10.51
N SER A 139 -6.19 -1.20 -9.75
CA SER A 139 -5.83 -0.91 -8.35
C SER A 139 -5.88 -2.18 -7.51
N LEU A 140 -7.00 -2.91 -7.56
CA LEU A 140 -7.19 -4.16 -6.83
C LEU A 140 -6.09 -5.18 -7.15
N ALA A 141 -5.80 -5.39 -8.44
CA ALA A 141 -4.77 -6.32 -8.88
C ALA A 141 -3.36 -5.91 -8.40
N LEU A 142 -3.02 -4.62 -8.49
CA LEU A 142 -1.73 -4.09 -8.08
C LEU A 142 -1.49 -4.22 -6.57
N TRP A 143 -2.47 -3.85 -5.75
CA TRP A 143 -2.34 -3.93 -4.28
C TRP A 143 -2.29 -5.37 -3.77
N ILE A 144 -3.08 -6.28 -4.34
CA ILE A 144 -3.01 -7.71 -4.01
C ILE A 144 -1.65 -8.28 -4.43
N SER A 145 -1.17 -7.94 -5.62
CA SER A 145 0.15 -8.40 -6.08
C SER A 145 1.27 -7.88 -5.18
N ALA A 146 1.21 -6.62 -4.74
CA ALA A 146 2.19 -6.03 -3.83
C ALA A 146 2.17 -6.70 -2.44
N LEU A 147 0.99 -7.08 -1.94
CA LEU A 147 0.83 -7.85 -0.70
C LEU A 147 1.51 -9.22 -0.83
N VAL A 148 1.24 -9.95 -1.92
CA VAL A 148 1.84 -11.27 -2.19
C VAL A 148 3.35 -11.17 -2.32
N ALA A 149 3.86 -10.21 -3.11
CA ALA A 149 5.29 -9.95 -3.23
C ALA A 149 5.93 -9.64 -1.87
N GLY A 150 5.23 -8.88 -1.01
CA GLY A 150 5.68 -8.62 0.36
C GLY A 150 5.87 -9.87 1.20
N ARG A 151 4.97 -10.85 1.10
CA ARG A 151 5.13 -12.12 1.81
C ARG A 151 6.23 -13.00 1.20
N TRP A 152 6.42 -12.91 -0.11
CA TRP A 152 7.44 -13.64 -0.87
C TRP A 152 8.88 -13.29 -0.44
N ILE A 153 9.14 -12.07 0.01
CA ILE A 153 10.46 -11.63 0.52
C ILE A 153 11.02 -12.56 1.61
N GLY A 154 10.16 -13.21 2.39
CA GLY A 154 10.61 -14.15 3.43
C GLY A 154 10.93 -15.57 2.93
N PHE A 155 10.79 -15.84 1.63
CA PHE A 155 10.93 -17.17 1.03
C PHE A 155 11.97 -17.25 -0.09
N VAL A 156 12.37 -16.12 -0.67
CA VAL A 156 13.43 -15.98 -1.67
C VAL A 156 14.50 -15.07 -1.10
#